data_AF-S3NST7-F1
#
_entry.id   AF-S3NST7-F1
#
_cell.length_a   1.000
_cell.length_b   1.000
_cell.length_c   1.000
_cell.angle_alpha   90.00
_cell.angle_beta   90.00
_cell.angle_gamma   90.00
#
_symmetry.space_group_name_H-M   'P 1'
#
loop_
_entity.id
_entity.type
_entity.pdbx_description
1 polymer ?
#
loop_
_entity_poly.entity_id
_entity_poly.type
_entity_poly.pdbx_seq_one_letter_code
_entity_poly.pdbx_strand_id
1 'polypeptide(L)'
;MMKLCLYKPLLLLFSLTFLTACYPIYKTLQPEINVTVQDEHGKSLDQVPVMLIREPNVGMGYRYSLLNTEQGQVHFKRLAEWRVEFLMMHGAVNYRWYLCVAEPGYETQSEIVVDQKDIKIVLKKPSQKAKKINPDMPDISISNCDQRPFFEITPANEKE
;
A
#
# COMPACT_ATOMS: atom_id res chain seq x y z
N MET A 1 62.88 9.39 -1.72
CA MET A 1 61.77 9.57 -2.68
C MET A 1 61.09 8.22 -2.92
N MET A 2 60.11 7.83 -2.10
CA MET A 2 59.34 6.59 -2.32
C MET A 2 58.03 6.61 -1.51
N LYS A 3 57.16 7.59 -1.76
CA LYS A 3 55.82 7.69 -1.12
C LYS A 3 54.67 7.88 -2.11
N LEU A 4 54.94 7.90 -3.42
CA LEU A 4 53.93 8.14 -4.46
C LEU A 4 53.34 6.86 -5.10
N CYS A 5 53.75 5.65 -4.72
CA CYS A 5 53.17 4.43 -5.29
C CYS A 5 51.95 3.86 -4.53
N LEU A 6 51.77 4.23 -3.25
CA LEU A 6 50.66 3.70 -2.44
C LEU A 6 49.33 4.42 -2.64
N TYR A 7 49.33 5.64 -3.18
CA TYR A 7 48.09 6.44 -3.30
C TYR A 7 47.25 6.03 -4.51
N LYS A 8 47.86 5.52 -5.58
CA LYS A 8 47.15 5.08 -6.80
C LYS A 8 46.15 3.94 -6.55
N PRO A 9 46.50 2.84 -5.87
CA PRO A 9 45.51 1.80 -5.57
C PRO A 9 44.44 2.30 -4.59
N LEU A 10 44.79 3.20 -3.67
CA LEU A 10 43.84 3.81 -2.72
C LEU A 10 42.79 4.67 -3.42
N LEU A 11 43.20 5.46 -4.42
CA LEU A 11 42.32 6.33 -5.22
C LEU A 11 41.40 5.51 -6.14
N LEU A 12 41.90 4.39 -6.67
CA LEU A 12 41.11 3.44 -7.47
C LEU A 12 40.05 2.71 -6.63
N LEU A 13 40.41 2.31 -5.40
CA LEU A 13 39.46 1.71 -4.46
C LEU A 13 38.36 2.71 -4.07
N PHE A 14 38.74 3.96 -3.79
CA PHE A 14 37.81 5.04 -3.46
C PHE A 14 36.89 5.37 -4.64
N SER A 15 37.40 5.45 -5.87
CA SER A 15 36.55 5.68 -7.04
C SER A 15 35.57 4.52 -7.26
N LEU A 16 35.98 3.26 -7.07
CA LEU A 16 35.07 2.12 -7.20
C LEU A 16 33.93 2.18 -6.18
N THR A 17 34.20 2.59 -4.94
CA THR A 17 33.16 2.73 -3.90
C THR A 17 32.21 3.91 -4.12
N PHE A 18 32.67 5.00 -4.75
CA PHE A 18 31.82 6.15 -5.06
C PHE A 18 30.97 5.95 -6.32
N LEU A 19 31.34 5.04 -7.22
CA LEU A 19 30.57 4.74 -8.43
C LEU A 19 29.38 3.80 -8.17
N THR A 20 29.33 3.10 -7.04
CA THR A 20 28.19 2.25 -6.69
C THR A 20 27.16 3.04 -5.89
N ALA A 21 26.36 3.86 -6.58
CA ALA A 21 25.18 4.53 -6.01
C ALA A 21 24.01 3.56 -5.68
N CYS A 22 24.28 2.25 -5.74
CA CYS A 22 23.36 1.17 -5.41
C CYS A 22 23.63 0.70 -3.99
N TYR A 23 22.59 0.61 -3.16
CA TYR A 23 22.73 0.06 -1.82
C TYR A 23 21.58 -0.89 -1.50
N PRO A 24 21.86 -1.99 -0.78
CA PRO A 24 20.81 -2.86 -0.29
C PRO A 24 20.06 -2.16 0.85
N ILE A 25 18.74 -2.29 0.84
CA ILE A 25 17.86 -1.78 1.87
C ILE A 25 16.75 -2.79 2.16
N TYR A 26 16.47 -3.02 3.43
CA TYR A 26 15.38 -3.87 3.85
C TYR A 26 14.09 -3.06 3.90
N LYS A 27 13.16 -3.33 2.99
CA LYS A 27 11.93 -2.55 2.82
C LYS A 27 10.73 -3.31 3.35
N THR A 28 9.89 -2.60 4.11
CA THR A 28 8.55 -3.07 4.46
C THR A 28 7.65 -2.88 3.24
N LEU A 29 7.08 -3.95 2.71
CA LEU A 29 6.10 -3.92 1.63
C LEU A 29 4.68 -3.85 2.19
N GLN A 30 4.45 -4.51 3.32
CA GLN A 30 3.17 -4.54 4.01
C GLN A 30 3.44 -4.49 5.51
N PRO A 31 2.86 -3.54 6.27
CA PRO A 31 2.96 -3.53 7.72
C PRO A 31 2.16 -4.68 8.30
N GLU A 32 2.51 -5.08 9.52
CA GLU A 32 1.62 -5.92 10.31
C GLU A 32 0.49 -5.04 10.84
N ILE A 33 -0.76 -5.39 10.55
CA ILE A 33 -1.92 -4.66 11.06
C ILE A 33 -3.05 -5.61 11.44
N ASN A 34 -3.75 -5.26 12.51
CA ASN A 34 -5.01 -5.86 12.94
C ASN A 34 -6.12 -4.85 12.64
N VAL A 35 -7.15 -5.29 11.95
CA VAL A 35 -8.29 -4.45 11.62
C VAL A 35 -9.54 -5.07 12.21
N THR A 36 -10.29 -4.28 12.98
CA THR A 36 -11.59 -4.67 13.52
C THR A 36 -12.67 -3.85 12.83
N VAL A 37 -13.63 -4.52 12.20
CA VAL A 37 -14.76 -3.92 11.48
C VAL A 37 -16.05 -4.17 12.24
N GLN A 38 -16.75 -3.09 12.56
CA GLN A 38 -18.03 -3.12 13.28
C GLN A 38 -19.02 -2.15 12.64
N ASP A 39 -20.31 -2.34 12.89
CA ASP A 39 -21.35 -1.36 12.55
C ASP A 39 -21.43 -0.21 13.57
N GLU A 40 -22.28 0.78 13.30
CA GLU A 40 -22.51 1.91 14.20
C GLU A 40 -23.05 1.53 15.60
N HIS A 41 -23.55 0.30 15.79
CA HIS A 41 -24.05 -0.23 17.06
C HIS A 41 -23.01 -1.11 17.78
N GLY A 42 -21.80 -1.26 17.22
CA GLY A 42 -20.73 -2.07 17.78
C GLY A 42 -20.83 -3.56 17.47
N LYS A 43 -21.73 -3.97 16.56
CA LYS A 43 -21.81 -5.36 16.09
C LYS A 43 -20.66 -5.65 15.13
N SER A 44 -19.89 -6.70 15.39
CA SER A 44 -18.86 -7.20 14.47
C SER A 44 -19.46 -7.63 13.14
N LEU A 45 -18.80 -7.26 12.05
CA LEU A 45 -19.22 -7.58 10.69
C LEU A 45 -18.27 -8.60 10.05
N ASP A 46 -18.81 -9.75 9.67
CA ASP A 46 -18.07 -10.88 9.10
C ASP A 46 -18.14 -10.89 7.58
N GLN A 47 -17.15 -11.53 6.94
CA GLN A 47 -17.01 -11.63 5.49
C GLN A 47 -16.91 -10.29 4.78
N VAL A 48 -16.56 -9.23 5.51
CA VAL A 48 -16.37 -7.89 4.95
C VAL A 48 -15.01 -7.82 4.27
N PRO A 49 -14.93 -7.46 2.98
CA PRO A 49 -13.67 -7.30 2.30
C PRO A 49 -12.94 -6.05 2.80
N VAL A 50 -11.72 -6.26 3.27
CA VAL A 50 -10.80 -5.20 3.69
C VAL A 50 -9.59 -5.22 2.77
N MET A 51 -9.34 -4.09 2.12
CA MET A 51 -8.23 -3.91 1.20
C MET A 51 -7.14 -3.04 1.84
N LEU A 52 -5.93 -3.57 1.94
CA LEU A 52 -4.74 -2.82 2.35
C LEU A 52 -3.96 -2.38 1.12
N ILE A 53 -3.96 -1.08 0.85
CA ILE A 53 -3.34 -0.47 -0.31
C ILE A 53 -1.97 0.09 0.06
N ARG A 54 -0.96 -0.23 -0.74
CA ARG A 54 0.38 0.33 -0.69
C ARG A 54 0.56 1.36 -1.81
N GLU A 55 0.85 2.59 -1.43
CA GLU A 55 1.12 3.71 -2.32
C GLU A 55 2.60 4.11 -2.21
N PRO A 56 3.37 4.08 -3.31
CA PRO A 56 4.71 4.66 -3.31
C PRO A 56 4.64 6.20 -3.31
N ASN A 57 5.52 6.85 -2.56
CA ASN A 57 5.64 8.31 -2.55
C ASN A 57 6.15 8.90 -3.88
N VAL A 58 6.82 8.08 -4.69
CA VAL A 58 7.37 8.45 -6.00
C VAL A 58 7.18 7.29 -6.99
N GLY A 59 6.91 7.62 -8.26
CA GLY A 59 6.67 6.63 -9.32
C GLY A 59 5.24 6.08 -9.31
N MET A 60 5.02 5.07 -10.17
CA MET A 60 3.73 4.37 -10.31
C MET A 60 3.82 2.98 -9.68
N GLY A 61 2.68 2.41 -9.29
CA GLY A 61 2.60 1.00 -8.87
C GLY A 61 1.96 0.79 -7.51
N TYR A 62 0.70 1.18 -7.40
CA TYR A 62 -0.14 0.71 -6.29
C TYR A 62 -0.15 -0.82 -6.26
N ARG A 63 -0.14 -1.35 -5.05
CA ARG A 63 -0.38 -2.78 -4.80
C ARG A 63 -1.38 -2.89 -3.67
N TYR A 64 -2.15 -3.95 -3.66
CA TYR A 64 -3.09 -4.20 -2.58
C TYR A 64 -3.03 -5.65 -2.13
N SER A 65 -3.43 -5.86 -0.89
CA SER A 65 -3.80 -7.16 -0.35
C SER A 65 -5.27 -7.09 0.06
N LEU A 66 -6.04 -8.12 -0.28
CA LEU A 66 -7.45 -8.22 0.03
C LEU A 66 -7.66 -9.41 0.95
N LEU A 67 -8.30 -9.17 2.09
CA LEU A 67 -8.70 -10.21 3.04
C LEU A 67 -10.11 -9.92 3.54
N ASN A 68 -10.87 -10.97 3.84
CA ASN A 68 -12.19 -10.83 4.44
C ASN A 68 -12.09 -10.91 5.97
N THR A 69 -13.00 -10.24 6.66
CA THR A 69 -13.10 -10.37 8.11
C THR A 69 -13.64 -11.73 8.53
N GLU A 70 -13.10 -12.24 9.62
CA GLU A 70 -13.64 -13.35 10.40
C GLU A 70 -13.89 -12.84 11.82
N GLN A 71 -15.13 -12.98 12.34
CA GLN A 71 -15.54 -12.45 13.65
C GLN A 71 -15.32 -10.93 13.80
N GLY A 72 -15.49 -10.18 12.71
CA GLY A 72 -15.24 -8.74 12.63
C GLY A 72 -13.78 -8.37 12.60
N GLN A 73 -12.86 -9.31 12.42
CA GLN A 73 -11.43 -9.05 12.50
C GLN A 73 -10.69 -9.58 11.28
N VAL A 74 -9.63 -8.88 10.90
CA VAL A 74 -8.69 -9.35 9.88
C VAL A 74 -7.27 -8.96 10.25
N HIS A 75 -6.33 -9.87 10.00
CA HIS A 75 -4.92 -9.68 10.33
C HIS A 75 -4.08 -9.74 9.06
N PHE A 76 -3.45 -8.62 8.73
CA PHE A 76 -2.44 -8.57 7.69
C PHE A 76 -1.08 -8.81 8.31
N LYS A 77 -0.40 -9.88 7.87
CA LYS A 77 0.96 -10.18 8.29
C LYS A 77 1.95 -9.19 7.69
N ARG A 78 3.04 -8.94 8.40
CA ARG A 78 4.17 -8.16 7.89
C ARG A 78 4.80 -8.86 6.68
N LEU A 79 4.99 -8.11 5.59
CA LEU A 79 5.81 -8.53 4.45
C LEU A 79 6.95 -7.54 4.27
N ALA A 80 8.18 -8.03 4.23
CA ALA A 80 9.37 -7.22 4.04
C ALA A 80 10.46 -8.01 3.31
N GLU A 81 11.21 -7.33 2.45
CA GLU A 81 12.24 -7.95 1.63
C GLU A 81 13.44 -7.03 1.42
N TRP A 82 14.58 -7.63 1.11
CA TRP A 82 15.77 -6.90 0.68
C TRP A 82 15.59 -6.43 -0.76
N ARG A 83 15.85 -5.14 -0.99
CA ARG A 83 15.86 -4.53 -2.33
C ARG A 83 17.15 -3.77 -2.53
N VAL A 84 17.55 -3.61 -3.78
CA VAL A 84 18.63 -2.69 -4.15
C VAL A 84 17.98 -1.40 -4.60
N GLU A 85 18.31 -0.29 -3.94
CA GLU A 85 17.90 1.06 -4.36
C GLU A 85 19.09 1.81 -4.93
N PHE A 86 18.79 2.72 -5.85
CA PHE A 86 19.75 3.65 -6.42
C PHE A 86 19.49 5.03 -5.80
N LEU A 87 20.54 5.79 -5.48
CA LEU A 87 20.39 7.22 -5.18
C LEU A 87 19.93 7.95 -6.45
N MET A 88 18.62 8.00 -6.67
CA MET A 88 18.00 8.81 -7.72
C MET A 88 17.72 10.23 -7.21
N MET A 89 17.56 11.19 -8.13
CA MET A 89 17.22 12.58 -7.79
C MET A 89 15.97 12.71 -6.90
N HIS A 90 15.03 11.76 -7.02
CA HIS A 90 13.78 11.75 -6.25
C HIS A 90 13.91 11.10 -4.86
N GLY A 91 15.13 10.71 -4.45
CA GLY A 91 15.40 10.09 -3.16
C GLY A 91 15.03 8.61 -3.12
N ALA A 92 14.75 8.12 -1.91
CA ALA A 92 14.35 6.74 -1.66
C ALA A 92 12.83 6.55 -1.82
N VAL A 93 12.41 5.39 -2.32
CA VAL A 93 10.98 5.04 -2.41
C VAL A 93 10.48 4.67 -1.02
N ASN A 94 9.56 5.45 -0.49
CA ASN A 94 8.84 5.17 0.75
C ASN A 94 7.40 4.83 0.42
N TYR A 95 6.78 4.01 1.28
CA TYR A 95 5.40 3.61 1.10
C TYR A 95 4.51 4.27 2.14
N ARG A 96 3.32 4.66 1.70
CA ARG A 96 2.17 4.93 2.56
C ARG A 96 1.19 3.79 2.43
N TRP A 97 0.46 3.52 3.50
CA TRP A 97 -0.55 2.47 3.51
C TRP A 97 -1.89 3.04 3.93
N TYR A 98 -2.93 2.57 3.26
CA TYR A 98 -4.30 2.95 3.54
C TYR A 98 -5.19 1.72 3.47
N LEU A 99 -6.24 1.72 4.28
CA LEU A 99 -7.29 0.73 4.21
C LEU A 99 -8.46 1.27 3.38
N CYS A 100 -9.10 0.37 2.65
CA CYS A 100 -10.41 0.59 2.07
C CYS A 100 -11.33 -0.56 2.44
N VAL A 101 -12.56 -0.22 2.84
CA VAL A 101 -13.60 -1.17 3.21
C VAL A 101 -14.89 -0.79 2.51
N ALA A 102 -15.44 -1.74 1.76
CA ALA A 102 -16.70 -1.58 1.05
C ALA A 102 -17.59 -2.79 1.37
N GLU A 103 -18.71 -2.54 2.02
CA GLU A 103 -19.70 -3.57 2.38
C GLU A 103 -21.09 -3.09 1.93
N PRO A 104 -21.88 -3.92 1.23
CA PRO A 104 -23.23 -3.56 0.83
C PRO A 104 -24.10 -3.11 2.01
N GLY A 105 -24.83 -2.01 1.82
CA GLY A 105 -25.69 -1.44 2.87
C GLY A 105 -24.97 -0.51 3.85
N TYR A 106 -23.67 -0.28 3.68
CA TYR A 106 -22.88 0.70 4.43
C TYR A 106 -22.22 1.73 3.49
N GLU A 107 -21.81 2.87 4.06
CA GLU A 107 -20.96 3.84 3.38
C GLU A 107 -19.55 3.25 3.23
N THR A 108 -19.03 3.26 2.00
CA THR A 108 -17.64 2.88 1.72
C THR A 108 -16.69 3.81 2.48
N GLN A 109 -15.74 3.22 3.19
CA GLN A 109 -14.64 3.98 3.80
C GLN A 109 -13.39 3.76 2.97
N SER A 110 -13.02 4.78 2.20
CA SER A 110 -11.78 4.84 1.46
C SER A 110 -10.75 5.71 2.20
N GLU A 111 -9.46 5.40 2.02
CA GLU A 111 -8.32 6.22 2.49
C GLU A 111 -8.11 6.29 4.00
N ILE A 112 -8.48 5.25 4.76
CA ILE A 112 -8.14 5.18 6.18
C ILE A 112 -6.63 5.00 6.31
N VAL A 113 -5.91 6.05 6.74
CA VAL A 113 -4.45 6.03 6.89
C VAL A 113 -4.04 4.99 7.93
N VAL A 114 -3.05 4.17 7.59
CA VAL A 114 -2.44 3.22 8.53
C VAL A 114 -1.29 3.92 9.25
N ASP A 115 -1.55 4.36 10.48
CA ASP A 115 -0.56 5.01 11.37
C ASP A 115 -0.21 4.16 12.61
N GLN A 116 -0.98 3.11 12.88
CA GLN A 116 -0.84 2.22 14.02
C GLN A 116 -1.14 0.77 13.65
N LYS A 117 -0.77 -0.16 14.55
CA LYS A 117 -0.94 -1.60 14.34
C LYS A 117 -2.41 -2.04 14.42
N ASP A 118 -3.18 -1.48 15.34
CA ASP A 118 -4.56 -1.88 15.61
C ASP A 118 -5.53 -0.79 15.16
N ILE A 119 -6.34 -1.09 14.15
CA ILE A 119 -7.25 -0.12 13.52
C ILE A 119 -8.69 -0.60 13.70
N LYS A 120 -9.53 0.27 14.27
CA LYS A 120 -10.97 0.03 14.37
C LYS A 120 -11.72 0.82 13.32
N ILE A 121 -12.47 0.13 12.48
CA ILE A 121 -13.31 0.69 11.42
C ILE A 121 -14.78 0.51 11.83
N VAL A 122 -15.52 1.62 11.86
CA VAL A 122 -16.94 1.62 12.19
C VAL A 122 -17.72 2.01 10.94
N LEU A 123 -18.31 1.03 10.27
CA LEU A 123 -19.14 1.24 9.09
C LEU A 123 -20.47 1.87 9.51
N LYS A 124 -20.90 2.88 8.74
CA LYS A 124 -22.16 3.59 8.96
C LYS A 124 -23.10 3.30 7.82
N LYS A 125 -24.39 3.15 8.10
CA LYS A 125 -25.39 3.09 7.04
C LYS A 125 -25.44 4.40 6.24
N PRO A 126 -25.70 4.33 4.92
CA PRO A 126 -25.79 5.52 4.08
C PRO A 126 -26.89 6.46 4.58
N SER A 127 -26.53 7.72 4.76
CA SER A 127 -27.51 8.76 5.12
C SER A 127 -28.60 8.87 4.05
N GLN A 128 -29.87 9.01 4.46
CA GLN A 128 -31.01 9.17 3.56
C GLN A 128 -30.88 10.39 2.61
N LYS A 129 -30.00 11.34 2.92
CA LYS A 129 -29.69 12.50 2.07
C LYS A 129 -28.93 12.10 0.79
N ALA A 130 -28.15 11.01 0.82
CA ALA A 130 -27.46 10.46 -0.35
C ALA A 130 -28.41 9.68 -1.28
N LYS A 131 -29.49 9.10 -0.74
CA LYS A 131 -30.49 8.33 -1.52
C LYS A 131 -31.33 9.19 -2.48
N LYS A 132 -31.28 10.52 -2.37
CA LYS A 132 -32.02 11.46 -3.24
C LYS A 132 -31.26 11.86 -4.51
N ILE A 133 -30.03 11.39 -4.70
CA ILE A 133 -29.22 11.65 -5.89
C ILE A 133 -29.12 10.34 -6.67
N ASN A 134 -30.09 10.14 -7.56
CA ASN A 134 -30.12 9.14 -8.64
C ASN A 134 -30.36 7.66 -8.23
N PRO A 135 -31.50 7.03 -8.62
CA PRO A 135 -31.81 5.62 -8.34
C PRO A 135 -31.03 4.60 -9.18
N ASP A 136 -30.08 5.04 -10.01
CA ASP A 136 -29.33 4.21 -10.97
C ASP A 136 -27.84 4.04 -10.55
N MET A 137 -27.54 4.15 -9.25
CA MET A 137 -26.18 3.99 -8.72
C MET A 137 -25.77 2.50 -8.79
N PRO A 138 -24.71 2.14 -9.53
CA PRO A 138 -24.26 0.76 -9.64
C PRO A 138 -23.74 0.23 -8.29
N ASP A 139 -23.84 -1.09 -8.17
CA ASP A 139 -23.54 -1.92 -7.01
C ASP A 139 -22.32 -1.43 -6.21
N ILE A 140 -22.51 -1.20 -4.89
CA ILE A 140 -21.50 -0.76 -3.92
C ILE A 140 -20.53 -1.92 -3.70
N SER A 141 -19.70 -2.16 -4.71
CA SER A 141 -18.71 -3.21 -4.79
C SER A 141 -17.34 -2.62 -4.50
N ILE A 142 -16.34 -3.48 -4.31
CA ILE A 142 -14.92 -3.14 -4.14
C ILE A 142 -14.42 -2.19 -5.26
N SER A 143 -15.14 -2.04 -6.37
CA SER A 143 -14.91 -1.00 -7.38
C SER A 143 -14.81 0.42 -6.83
N ASN A 144 -15.50 0.76 -5.73
CA ASN A 144 -15.33 2.08 -5.07
C ASN A 144 -14.00 2.20 -4.30
N CYS A 145 -13.38 1.08 -3.92
CA CYS A 145 -12.01 1.05 -3.42
C CYS A 145 -10.96 1.19 -4.54
N ASP A 146 -11.39 1.07 -5.80
CA ASP A 146 -10.55 1.11 -7.00
C ASP A 146 -10.61 2.48 -7.73
N GLN A 147 -11.33 3.47 -7.19
CA GLN A 147 -11.55 4.77 -7.85
C GLN A 147 -10.35 5.75 -7.82
N ARG A 148 -9.11 5.27 -7.65
CA ARG A 148 -7.92 6.07 -7.98
C ARG A 148 -7.48 5.69 -9.40
N PRO A 149 -7.07 6.63 -10.26
CA PRO A 149 -6.87 6.38 -11.69
C PRO A 149 -5.82 5.30 -11.91
N PHE A 150 -6.30 4.06 -12.03
CA PHE A 150 -5.62 2.92 -12.59
C PHE A 150 -5.60 3.18 -14.09
N PHE A 151 -4.53 3.81 -14.60
CA PHE A 151 -4.22 3.64 -16.00
C PHE A 151 -3.89 2.15 -16.16
N GLU A 152 -4.87 1.44 -16.68
CA GLU A 152 -4.88 0.05 -17.08
C GLU A 152 -3.60 -0.28 -17.83
N ILE A 153 -2.60 -0.84 -17.14
CA ILE A 153 -1.50 -1.52 -17.83
C ILE A 153 -2.06 -2.89 -18.16
N THR A 154 -2.66 -3.00 -19.34
CA THR A 154 -2.98 -4.28 -19.97
C THR A 154 -1.71 -5.14 -19.92
N PRO A 155 -1.76 -6.39 -19.43
CA PRO A 155 -0.63 -7.29 -19.60
C PRO A 155 -0.38 -7.45 -21.09
N ALA A 156 0.83 -7.08 -21.54
CA ALA A 156 1.28 -7.42 -22.87
C ALA A 156 1.20 -8.95 -23.01
N ASN A 157 0.38 -9.41 -23.94
CA ASN A 157 0.38 -10.80 -24.40
C ASN A 157 1.81 -11.18 -24.78
N GLU A 158 2.45 -11.99 -23.93
CA GLU A 158 3.62 -12.77 -24.29
C GLU A 158 3.08 -13.99 -25.06
N LYS A 159 2.96 -13.84 -26.39
CA LYS A 159 2.90 -14.97 -27.31
C LYS A 159 4.30 -15.15 -27.85
N GLU A 160 4.97 -16.21 -27.41
CA GLU A 160 6.00 -16.91 -28.16
C GLU A 160 5.41 -18.22 -28.70
#